data_AF-A0A9X1HGH2-F1
#
_entry.id   AF-A0A9X1HGH2-F1
#
_cell.length_a   1.000
_cell.length_b   1.000
_cell.length_c   1.000
_cell.angle_alpha   90.00
_cell.angle_beta   90.00
_cell.angle_gamma   90.00
#
_symmetry.space_group_name_H-M   'P 1'
#
loop_
_entity.id
_entity.type
_entity.pdbx_description
1 polymer ?
#
loop_
_entity_poly.entity_id
_entity_poly.type
_entity_poly.pdbx_seq_one_letter_code
_entity_poly.pdbx_strand_id
1 'polypeptide(L)'
;MKSVCTHHYPQIAYRNSERMLWNPVMKKPAVNLPEERVRLRFVEALLHESTVSQARIATEKGLYLGADQAGRTDILCYDRTVQPLLLVECKNEKIRLDEAAALQIGRYNYQIQAPFMVLTNGSADYWFRRDTHSVLTGLDNPPESIIPGNKSTTRNAEYWMQRGFLGRETDNELQNGLVAMLEGSFVAGGANAAVDAGGADAANNAGANASGTADNAGSSTSDAADTAIAADVRYLNIPPSKSIPDLAHYYHILSWPDEKLSIGTSCIATRRGATLIVAVAVQNGEPLALLEVRPSLMGEKGRPNAFMHARETDEHFDITGKTGWTINPDNPDGLRDLAEITKTLLSQYQMLTP
;
A
#
# COMPACT_ATOMS: atom_id res chain seq x y z
N MET A 1 -4.05 -15.47 -1.80
CA MET A 1 -3.42 -14.86 -0.61
C MET A 1 -3.23 -13.37 -0.82
N LYS A 2 -2.90 -12.58 0.22
CA LYS A 2 -2.54 -11.16 0.04
C LYS A 2 -1.31 -11.05 -0.86
N SER A 3 -1.27 -10.04 -1.73
CA SER A 3 -0.14 -9.90 -2.67
C SER A 3 1.17 -9.57 -1.97
N VAL A 4 2.27 -10.20 -2.39
CA VAL A 4 3.62 -9.86 -1.89
C VAL A 4 4.01 -8.41 -2.21
N CYS A 5 3.39 -7.81 -3.23
CA CYS A 5 3.67 -6.43 -3.61
C CYS A 5 2.75 -5.40 -2.95
N THR A 6 1.91 -5.81 -1.99
CA THR A 6 0.91 -4.90 -1.38
C THR A 6 1.56 -3.64 -0.82
N HIS A 7 2.74 -3.77 -0.21
CA HIS A 7 3.43 -2.68 0.48
C HIS A 7 4.61 -2.13 -0.33
N HIS A 8 4.63 -2.39 -1.64
CA HIS A 8 5.67 -1.89 -2.54
C HIS A 8 5.07 -0.89 -3.50
N TYR A 9 5.84 0.17 -3.77
CA TYR A 9 5.45 1.25 -4.66
C TYR A 9 6.58 1.55 -5.65
N PRO A 10 6.27 1.76 -6.93
CA PRO A 10 7.26 2.12 -7.93
C PRO A 10 7.81 3.53 -7.67
N GLN A 11 9.09 3.73 -7.96
CA GLN A 11 9.67 5.07 -7.97
C GLN A 11 9.00 5.93 -9.05
N ILE A 12 8.88 7.22 -8.78
CA ILE A 12 8.32 8.19 -9.72
C ILE A 12 9.40 8.68 -10.67
N ALA A 13 9.06 8.76 -11.95
CA ALA A 13 9.86 9.39 -12.98
C ALA A 13 9.06 10.53 -13.62
N TYR A 14 9.74 11.39 -14.37
CA TYR A 14 9.09 12.43 -15.16
C TYR A 14 9.63 12.42 -16.59
N ARG A 15 8.74 12.62 -17.56
CA ARG A 15 9.10 12.87 -18.96
C ARG A 15 8.20 13.97 -19.48
N ASN A 16 8.78 15.04 -20.01
CA ASN A 16 8.01 16.20 -20.51
C ASN A 16 6.99 16.72 -19.47
N SER A 17 7.37 16.76 -18.19
CA SER A 17 6.51 17.14 -17.06
C SER A 17 5.31 16.22 -16.77
N GLU A 18 5.18 15.11 -17.48
CA GLU A 18 4.21 14.05 -17.18
C GLU A 18 4.77 13.10 -16.12
N ARG A 19 3.95 12.75 -15.13
CA ARG A 19 4.29 11.79 -14.08
C ARG A 19 4.29 10.38 -14.67
N MET A 20 5.44 9.75 -14.61
CA MET A 20 5.68 8.37 -15.06
C MET A 20 6.14 7.51 -13.88
N LEU A 21 6.32 6.22 -14.12
CA LEU A 21 6.89 5.28 -13.17
C LEU A 21 8.26 4.86 -13.66
N TRP A 22 9.24 4.77 -12.77
CA TRP A 22 10.56 4.26 -13.13
C TRP A 22 10.52 2.74 -13.22
N ASN A 23 10.94 2.18 -14.36
CA ASN A 23 11.17 0.74 -14.49
C ASN A 23 12.66 0.44 -14.19
N PRO A 24 12.98 -0.16 -13.03
CA PRO A 24 14.37 -0.39 -12.65
C PRO A 24 15.02 -1.49 -13.49
N VAL A 25 14.27 -2.46 -14.01
CA VAL A 25 14.80 -3.53 -14.85
C VAL A 25 15.24 -2.96 -16.20
N MET A 26 14.38 -2.19 -16.85
CA MET A 26 14.60 -1.68 -18.20
C MET A 26 15.39 -0.38 -18.26
N LYS A 27 15.63 0.30 -17.13
CA LYS A 27 16.48 1.49 -17.15
C LYS A 27 15.73 2.76 -17.59
N LYS A 28 14.39 2.76 -17.58
CA LYS A 28 13.59 3.76 -18.32
C LYS A 28 12.26 4.12 -17.63
N PRO A 29 11.70 5.31 -17.88
CA PRO A 29 10.32 5.63 -17.49
C PRO A 29 9.29 4.79 -18.26
N ALA A 30 8.25 4.36 -17.54
CA ALA A 30 7.08 3.64 -18.05
C ALA A 30 5.81 4.45 -17.79
N VAL A 31 4.84 4.34 -18.71
CA VAL A 31 3.57 5.06 -18.62
C VAL A 31 2.80 4.56 -17.40
N ASN A 32 2.20 5.47 -16.63
CA ASN A 32 1.43 5.13 -15.43
C ASN A 32 0.06 4.54 -15.77
N LEU A 33 0.06 3.30 -16.26
CA LEU A 33 -1.14 2.51 -16.51
C LEU A 33 -1.43 1.60 -15.31
N PRO A 34 -2.70 1.24 -15.04
CA PRO A 34 -3.06 0.41 -13.89
C PRO A 34 -2.34 -0.95 -13.83
N GLU A 35 -2.21 -1.63 -14.97
CA GLU A 35 -1.47 -2.89 -15.06
C GLU A 35 0.03 -2.68 -14.86
N GLU A 36 0.59 -1.60 -15.40
CA GLU A 36 2.02 -1.26 -15.22
C GLU A 36 2.35 -0.91 -13.77
N ARG A 37 1.42 -0.28 -13.04
CA ARG A 37 1.55 -0.09 -11.58
C ARG A 37 1.73 -1.43 -10.89
N VAL A 38 0.85 -2.40 -11.13
CA VAL A 38 0.95 -3.73 -10.52
C VAL A 38 2.25 -4.42 -10.92
N ARG A 39 2.62 -4.40 -12.20
CA ARG A 39 3.87 -4.98 -12.71
C ARG A 39 5.09 -4.39 -11.98
N LEU A 40 5.19 -3.07 -11.89
CA LEU A 40 6.33 -2.42 -11.24
C LEU A 40 6.32 -2.57 -9.73
N ARG A 41 5.15 -2.59 -9.07
CA ARG A 41 5.05 -2.94 -7.64
C ARG A 41 5.59 -4.35 -7.39
N PHE A 42 5.26 -5.31 -8.25
CA PHE A 42 5.77 -6.67 -8.14
C PHE A 42 7.28 -6.76 -8.39
N VAL A 43 7.80 -5.99 -9.36
CA VAL A 43 9.25 -5.84 -9.57
C VAL A 43 9.93 -5.31 -8.30
N GLU A 44 9.40 -4.26 -7.67
CA GLU A 44 9.94 -3.71 -6.42
C GLU A 44 9.94 -4.76 -5.29
N ALA A 45 8.85 -5.52 -5.14
CA ALA A 45 8.78 -6.63 -4.18
C ALA A 45 9.86 -7.68 -4.44
N LEU A 46 10.10 -8.06 -5.70
CA LEU A 46 11.18 -8.97 -6.05
C LEU A 46 12.56 -8.40 -5.71
N LEU A 47 12.80 -7.12 -6.00
CA LEU A 47 14.09 -6.49 -5.73
C LEU A 47 14.42 -6.41 -4.23
N HIS A 48 13.41 -6.22 -3.40
CA HIS A 48 13.60 -6.00 -1.97
C HIS A 48 13.45 -7.27 -1.13
N GLU A 49 12.49 -8.13 -1.45
CA GLU A 49 12.10 -9.26 -0.59
C GLU A 49 12.50 -10.62 -1.15
N SER A 50 12.84 -10.72 -2.45
CA SER A 50 13.18 -12.00 -3.05
C SER A 50 14.68 -12.36 -2.98
N THR A 51 14.99 -13.60 -3.32
CA THR A 51 16.37 -14.08 -3.56
C THR A 51 16.87 -13.76 -4.98
N VAL A 52 16.01 -13.23 -5.85
CA VAL A 52 16.30 -12.92 -7.26
C VAL A 52 16.95 -11.53 -7.37
N SER A 53 18.14 -11.46 -7.97
CA SER A 53 18.78 -10.18 -8.23
C SER A 53 18.17 -9.51 -9.46
N GLN A 54 18.24 -8.17 -9.53
CA GLN A 54 17.73 -7.38 -10.66
C GLN A 54 18.20 -7.89 -12.04
N ALA A 55 19.46 -8.29 -12.16
CA ALA A 55 20.04 -8.81 -13.41
C ALA A 55 19.41 -10.14 -13.88
N ARG A 56 18.68 -10.83 -13.00
CA ARG A 56 17.96 -12.07 -13.29
C ARG A 56 16.45 -11.85 -13.45
N ILE A 57 15.99 -10.61 -13.53
CA ILE A 57 14.60 -10.26 -13.80
C ILE A 57 14.52 -9.69 -15.21
N ALA A 58 13.62 -10.23 -16.02
CA ALA A 58 13.25 -9.71 -17.33
C ALA A 58 11.78 -9.28 -17.31
N THR A 59 11.46 -8.21 -18.03
CA THR A 59 10.09 -7.70 -18.21
C THR A 59 9.77 -7.57 -19.69
N GLU A 60 8.50 -7.75 -20.07
CA GLU A 60 8.02 -7.62 -21.46
C GLU A 60 8.72 -8.55 -22.48
N LYS A 61 9.19 -9.73 -22.05
CA LYS A 61 9.87 -10.67 -22.95
C LYS A 61 8.88 -11.27 -23.95
N GLY A 62 9.18 -11.12 -25.24
CA GLY A 62 8.39 -11.72 -26.32
C GLY A 62 8.37 -13.25 -26.22
N LEU A 63 7.20 -13.82 -26.51
CA LEU A 63 6.92 -15.26 -26.59
C LEU A 63 6.30 -15.58 -27.93
N TYR A 64 6.68 -16.71 -28.50
CA TYR A 64 6.13 -17.18 -29.76
C TYR A 64 5.22 -18.38 -29.51
N LEU A 65 3.92 -18.14 -29.34
CA LEU A 65 2.94 -19.13 -28.88
C LEU A 65 2.39 -20.04 -30.01
N GLY A 66 3.03 -20.02 -31.19
CA GLY A 66 2.61 -20.73 -32.41
C GLY A 66 2.77 -19.85 -33.65
N ALA A 67 2.37 -20.35 -34.83
CA ALA A 67 2.64 -19.76 -36.15
C ALA A 67 2.38 -18.24 -36.23
N ASP A 68 1.27 -17.76 -35.64
CA ASP A 68 0.79 -16.38 -35.79
C ASP A 68 0.51 -15.65 -34.46
N GLN A 69 0.86 -16.24 -33.31
CA GLN A 69 0.53 -15.67 -32.00
C GLN A 69 1.78 -15.23 -31.24
N ALA A 70 2.07 -13.93 -31.32
CA ALA A 70 3.07 -13.28 -30.47
C ALA A 70 2.43 -12.89 -29.13
N GLY A 71 3.00 -13.39 -28.03
CA GLY A 71 2.68 -12.98 -26.67
C GLY A 71 3.84 -12.22 -26.04
N ARG A 72 3.63 -11.69 -24.84
CA ARG A 72 4.71 -11.19 -23.97
C ARG A 72 4.46 -11.63 -22.54
N THR A 73 5.53 -11.97 -21.83
CA THR A 73 5.47 -12.15 -20.38
C THR A 73 5.53 -10.81 -19.69
N ASP A 74 4.83 -10.67 -18.57
CA ASP A 74 4.96 -9.46 -17.75
C ASP A 74 6.29 -9.44 -17.01
N ILE A 75 6.58 -10.49 -16.23
CA ILE A 75 7.86 -10.66 -15.54
C ILE A 75 8.31 -12.11 -15.64
N LEU A 76 9.59 -12.31 -15.95
CA LEU A 76 10.24 -13.61 -15.96
C LEU A 76 11.55 -13.52 -15.16
N CYS A 77 11.65 -14.34 -14.12
CA CYS A 77 12.85 -14.44 -13.29
C CYS A 77 13.67 -15.67 -13.67
N TYR A 78 14.99 -15.56 -13.51
CA TYR A 78 15.95 -16.62 -13.76
C TYR A 78 16.67 -17.06 -12.48
N ASP A 79 17.02 -18.33 -12.42
CA ASP A 79 17.94 -18.85 -11.41
C ASP A 79 19.40 -18.48 -11.71
N ARG A 80 20.33 -18.92 -10.85
CA ARG A 80 21.76 -18.63 -10.99
C ARG A 80 22.40 -19.29 -12.22
N THR A 81 21.74 -20.28 -12.82
CA THR A 81 22.16 -20.97 -14.05
C THR A 81 21.46 -20.44 -15.30
N VAL A 82 20.74 -19.31 -15.16
CA VAL A 82 20.00 -18.65 -16.25
C VAL A 82 18.84 -19.49 -16.77
N GLN A 83 18.33 -20.43 -15.96
CA GLN A 83 17.11 -21.17 -16.27
C GLN A 83 15.87 -20.43 -15.74
N PRO A 84 14.72 -20.51 -16.44
CA PRO A 84 13.47 -19.94 -15.95
C PRO A 84 13.11 -20.45 -14.55
N LEU A 85 12.83 -19.52 -13.64
CA LEU A 85 12.53 -19.80 -12.23
C LEU A 85 11.09 -19.45 -11.86
N LEU A 86 10.67 -18.23 -12.19
CA LEU A 86 9.35 -17.69 -11.85
C LEU A 86 8.79 -16.93 -13.03
N LEU A 87 7.57 -17.27 -13.42
CA LEU A 87 6.76 -16.50 -14.36
C LEU A 87 5.68 -15.73 -13.60
N VAL A 88 5.57 -14.44 -13.85
CA VAL A 88 4.54 -13.58 -13.25
C VAL A 88 3.63 -13.05 -14.35
N GLU A 89 2.33 -13.16 -14.16
CA GLU A 89 1.29 -12.47 -14.94
C GLU A 89 0.62 -11.44 -14.04
N CYS A 90 0.59 -10.19 -14.49
CA CYS A 90 0.05 -9.05 -13.77
C CYS A 90 -1.27 -8.61 -14.42
N LYS A 91 -2.25 -8.28 -13.59
CA LYS A 91 -3.51 -7.66 -14.01
C LYS A 91 -3.66 -6.31 -13.31
N ASN A 92 -4.56 -5.48 -13.84
CA ASN A 92 -4.99 -4.26 -13.16
C ASN A 92 -5.63 -4.58 -11.79
N GLU A 93 -5.38 -3.74 -10.79
CA GLU A 93 -5.91 -3.79 -9.42
C GLU A 93 -7.43 -4.06 -9.31
N LYS A 94 -8.22 -3.61 -10.30
CA LYS A 94 -9.68 -3.80 -10.33
C LYS A 94 -10.14 -5.11 -10.96
N ILE A 95 -9.24 -5.85 -11.61
CA ILE A 95 -9.58 -7.09 -12.30
C ILE A 95 -9.51 -8.25 -11.30
N ARG A 96 -10.60 -9.01 -11.22
CA ARG A 96 -10.62 -10.27 -10.48
C ARG A 96 -9.72 -11.28 -11.19
N LEU A 97 -8.89 -11.95 -10.41
CA LEU A 97 -8.08 -13.05 -10.91
C LEU A 97 -8.99 -14.28 -11.04
N ASP A 98 -9.18 -14.74 -12.27
CA ASP A 98 -10.12 -15.79 -12.63
C ASP A 98 -9.44 -16.93 -13.40
N GLU A 99 -10.23 -17.93 -13.80
CA GLU A 99 -9.75 -19.07 -14.56
C GLU A 99 -9.16 -18.68 -15.92
N ALA A 100 -9.69 -17.64 -16.57
CA ALA A 100 -9.16 -17.17 -17.85
C ALA A 100 -7.72 -16.65 -17.70
N ALA A 101 -7.45 -15.89 -16.63
CA ALA A 101 -6.11 -15.44 -16.30
C ALA A 101 -5.17 -16.62 -15.92
N ALA A 102 -5.66 -17.64 -15.23
CA ALA A 102 -4.90 -18.86 -14.93
C ALA A 102 -4.55 -19.66 -16.21
N LEU A 103 -5.48 -19.76 -17.16
CA LEU A 103 -5.25 -20.40 -18.45
C LEU A 103 -4.21 -19.65 -19.28
N GLN A 104 -4.19 -18.32 -19.22
CA GLN A 104 -3.21 -17.50 -19.92
C GLN A 104 -1.78 -17.78 -19.44
N ILE A 105 -1.54 -17.69 -18.13
CA ILE A 105 -0.20 -17.96 -17.58
C ILE A 105 0.22 -19.42 -17.81
N GLY A 106 -0.73 -20.37 -17.76
CA GLY A 106 -0.48 -21.78 -18.11
C GLY A 106 -0.01 -21.98 -19.55
N ARG A 107 -0.64 -21.28 -20.52
CA ARG A 107 -0.21 -21.32 -21.95
C ARG A 107 1.19 -20.77 -22.15
N TYR A 108 1.52 -19.66 -21.48
CA TYR A 108 2.87 -19.10 -21.55
C TYR A 108 3.89 -20.05 -20.93
N ASN A 109 3.54 -20.65 -19.78
CA ASN A 109 4.44 -21.56 -19.10
C ASN A 109 4.65 -22.89 -19.82
N TYR A 110 3.75 -23.30 -20.71
CA TYR A 110 3.98 -24.45 -21.59
C TYR A 110 5.27 -24.30 -22.40
N GLN A 111 5.63 -23.09 -22.81
CA GLN A 111 6.89 -22.84 -23.52
C GLN A 111 8.05 -22.49 -22.58
N ILE A 112 7.79 -21.70 -21.55
CA ILE A 112 8.82 -21.19 -20.65
C ILE A 112 9.34 -22.27 -19.71
N GLN A 113 8.47 -23.21 -19.31
CA GLN A 113 8.79 -24.31 -18.41
C GLN A 113 9.30 -23.87 -17.03
N ALA A 114 8.91 -22.68 -16.55
CA ALA A 114 9.27 -22.22 -15.22
C ALA A 114 8.63 -23.12 -14.14
N PRO A 115 9.37 -23.47 -13.07
CA PRO A 115 8.86 -24.30 -11.98
C PRO A 115 7.81 -23.59 -11.12
N PHE A 116 7.84 -22.26 -11.08
CA PHE A 116 6.88 -21.45 -10.34
C PHE A 116 6.18 -20.43 -11.24
N MET A 117 4.92 -20.18 -10.94
CA MET A 117 4.13 -19.13 -11.57
C MET A 117 3.36 -18.35 -10.52
N VAL A 118 3.07 -17.08 -10.81
CA VAL A 118 2.17 -16.27 -9.98
C VAL A 118 1.28 -15.41 -10.88
N LEU A 119 0.00 -15.40 -10.56
CA LEU A 119 -0.97 -14.45 -11.10
C LEU A 119 -1.26 -13.41 -10.02
N THR A 120 -1.15 -12.12 -10.35
CA THR A 120 -1.32 -11.03 -9.39
C THR A 120 -2.13 -9.87 -9.95
N ASN A 121 -2.93 -9.22 -9.11
CA ASN A 121 -3.52 -7.91 -9.37
C ASN A 121 -3.02 -6.85 -8.37
N GLY A 122 -1.98 -7.15 -7.60
CA GLY A 122 -1.38 -6.24 -6.63
C GLY A 122 -2.10 -6.13 -5.28
N SER A 123 -3.31 -6.68 -5.14
CA SER A 123 -3.98 -6.88 -3.85
C SER A 123 -3.99 -8.36 -3.45
N ALA A 124 -4.14 -9.25 -4.43
CA ALA A 124 -4.09 -10.69 -4.25
C ALA A 124 -3.11 -11.37 -5.21
N ASP A 125 -2.52 -12.46 -4.73
CA ASP A 125 -1.70 -13.38 -5.52
C ASP A 125 -2.28 -14.79 -5.50
N TYR A 126 -2.15 -15.48 -6.64
CA TYR A 126 -2.31 -16.91 -6.78
C TYR A 126 -1.00 -17.52 -7.26
N TRP A 127 -0.38 -18.32 -6.40
CA TRP A 127 0.90 -18.98 -6.67
C TRP A 127 0.68 -20.41 -7.12
N PHE A 128 1.48 -20.86 -8.08
CA PHE A 128 1.44 -22.21 -8.60
C PHE A 128 2.83 -22.80 -8.68
N ARG A 129 2.93 -24.10 -8.43
CA ARG A 129 4.10 -24.92 -8.74
C ARG A 129 3.77 -25.85 -9.90
N ARG A 130 4.69 -25.95 -10.84
CA ARG A 130 4.67 -26.97 -11.89
C ARG A 130 5.48 -28.17 -11.44
N ASP A 131 4.90 -29.36 -11.53
CA ASP A 131 5.63 -30.61 -11.32
C ASP A 131 6.29 -31.15 -12.61
N THR A 132 6.98 -32.28 -12.50
CA THR A 132 7.66 -32.94 -13.63
C THR A 132 6.72 -33.43 -14.73
N HIS A 133 5.44 -33.63 -14.42
CA HIS A 133 4.41 -34.08 -15.36
C HIS A 133 3.58 -32.92 -15.91
N SER A 134 4.00 -31.68 -15.67
CA SER A 134 3.29 -30.46 -16.06
C SER A 134 1.93 -30.25 -15.38
N VAL A 135 1.69 -30.93 -14.26
CA VAL A 135 0.55 -30.65 -13.40
C VAL A 135 0.83 -29.38 -12.61
N LEU A 136 -0.16 -28.49 -12.57
CA LEU A 136 -0.10 -27.26 -11.79
C LEU A 136 -0.76 -27.47 -10.44
N THR A 137 -0.04 -27.17 -9.37
CA THR A 137 -0.55 -27.21 -8.00
C THR A 137 -0.57 -25.79 -7.43
N GLY A 138 -1.71 -25.36 -6.90
CA GLY A 138 -1.80 -24.10 -6.16
C GLY A 138 -0.97 -24.15 -4.87
N LEU A 139 -0.39 -23.02 -4.49
CA LEU A 139 0.37 -22.87 -3.25
C LEU A 139 -0.37 -21.90 -2.32
N ASP A 140 -0.34 -22.20 -1.02
CA ASP A 140 -0.93 -21.33 0.01
C ASP A 140 0.00 -20.17 0.41
N ASN A 141 1.31 -20.32 0.15
CA ASN A 141 2.33 -19.31 0.42
C ASN A 141 3.32 -19.22 -0.76
N PRO A 142 3.98 -18.06 -0.95
CA PRO A 142 5.10 -17.95 -1.87
C PRO A 142 6.20 -18.97 -1.52
N PRO A 143 6.92 -19.55 -2.50
CA PRO A 143 8.03 -20.44 -2.23
C PRO A 143 9.14 -19.72 -1.44
N GLU A 144 9.57 -20.26 -0.30
CA GLU A 144 10.65 -19.69 0.52
C GLU A 144 11.98 -19.52 -0.25
N SER A 145 12.21 -20.38 -1.25
CA SER A 145 13.36 -20.27 -2.14
C SER A 145 13.36 -19.00 -2.99
N ILE A 146 12.19 -18.39 -3.19
CA ILE A 146 12.00 -17.13 -3.91
C ILE A 146 11.78 -16.00 -2.91
N ILE A 147 10.79 -16.11 -2.03
CA ILE A 147 10.43 -15.11 -1.01
C ILE A 147 10.60 -15.75 0.37
N PRO A 148 11.76 -15.61 1.02
CA PRO A 148 12.08 -16.31 2.27
C PRO A 148 11.38 -15.76 3.52
N GLY A 149 10.60 -14.68 3.40
CA GLY A 149 9.86 -14.06 4.51
C GLY A 149 10.70 -13.32 5.56
N ASN A 150 12.01 -13.58 5.61
CA ASN A 150 12.94 -12.94 6.56
C ASN A 150 13.64 -11.69 6.00
N LYS A 151 13.39 -11.33 4.74
CA LYS A 151 13.86 -10.09 4.14
C LYS A 151 12.80 -9.01 4.33
N SER A 152 13.22 -7.89 4.91
CA SER A 152 12.40 -6.69 5.01
C SER A 152 13.07 -5.52 4.32
N THR A 153 12.27 -4.61 3.78
CA THR A 153 12.73 -3.39 3.13
C THR A 153 12.90 -2.30 4.18
N THR A 154 14.11 -1.74 4.31
CA THR A 154 14.27 -0.49 5.06
C THR A 154 13.76 0.68 4.21
N ARG A 155 12.77 1.39 4.73
CA ARG A 155 12.09 2.49 4.03
C ARG A 155 12.32 3.81 4.77
N ASN A 156 13.45 4.43 4.47
CA ASN A 156 13.82 5.74 5.02
C ASN A 156 13.18 6.89 4.22
N ALA A 157 13.51 8.13 4.59
CA ALA A 157 13.04 9.32 3.88
C ALA A 157 13.33 9.27 2.37
N GLU A 158 14.54 8.86 1.95
CA GLU A 158 14.92 8.75 0.53
C GLU A 158 14.05 7.73 -0.22
N TYR A 159 13.74 6.58 0.38
CA TYR A 159 12.82 5.59 -0.19
C TYR A 159 11.46 6.23 -0.53
N TRP A 160 10.90 6.98 0.42
CA TRP A 160 9.59 7.64 0.28
C TRP A 160 9.63 8.83 -0.67
N MET A 161 10.74 9.57 -0.72
CA MET A 161 10.95 10.66 -1.68
C MET A 161 11.00 10.15 -3.12
N GLN A 162 11.73 9.05 -3.38
CA GLN A 162 11.80 8.44 -4.70
C GLN A 162 10.43 7.96 -5.20
N ARG A 163 9.50 7.64 -4.29
CA ARG A 163 8.14 7.17 -4.58
C ARG A 163 7.09 8.29 -4.57
N GLY A 164 7.52 9.54 -4.30
CA GLY A 164 6.67 10.72 -4.35
C GLY A 164 5.76 10.91 -3.15
N PHE A 165 6.00 10.19 -2.04
CA PHE A 165 5.26 10.38 -0.78
C PHE A 165 5.84 11.51 0.08
N LEU A 166 7.14 11.79 -0.10
CA LEU A 166 7.86 12.81 0.66
C LEU A 166 8.53 13.81 -0.28
N GLY A 167 8.35 15.09 0.00
CA GLY A 167 8.99 16.17 -0.73
C GLY A 167 10.45 16.37 -0.30
N ARG A 168 11.34 16.64 -1.26
CA ARG A 168 12.79 16.85 -1.02
C ARG A 168 13.14 18.07 -0.17
N GLU A 169 12.26 19.06 -0.11
CA GLU A 169 12.42 20.29 0.67
C GLU A 169 11.79 20.17 2.08
N THR A 170 11.36 18.96 2.48
CA THR A 170 10.84 18.72 3.84
C THR A 170 12.01 18.73 4.82
N ASP A 171 11.93 19.48 5.91
CA ASP A 171 12.99 19.51 6.92
C ASP A 171 13.12 18.17 7.66
N ASN A 172 14.31 17.92 8.19
CA ASN A 172 14.67 16.62 8.77
C ASN A 172 13.83 16.23 10.00
N GLU A 173 13.33 17.20 10.77
CA GLU A 173 12.52 16.93 11.95
C GLU A 173 11.14 16.39 11.53
N LEU A 174 10.50 17.06 10.56
CA LEU A 174 9.25 16.58 9.98
C LEU A 174 9.41 15.25 9.23
N GLN A 175 10.55 15.02 8.57
CA GLN A 175 10.79 13.76 7.85
C GLN A 175 10.64 12.54 8.77
N ASN A 176 11.14 12.58 10.00
CA ASN A 176 11.08 11.43 10.92
C ASN A 176 9.64 11.05 11.27
N GLY A 177 8.80 12.03 11.62
CA GLY A 177 7.39 11.76 11.93
C GLY A 177 6.60 11.31 10.70
N LEU A 178 6.85 11.92 9.54
CA LEU A 178 6.21 11.53 8.28
C LEU A 178 6.58 10.10 7.84
N VAL A 179 7.86 9.72 7.99
CA VAL A 179 8.32 8.35 7.70
C VAL A 179 7.64 7.35 8.63
N ALA A 180 7.53 7.64 9.93
CA ALA A 180 6.85 6.76 10.87
C ALA A 180 5.36 6.57 10.53
N MET A 181 4.66 7.66 10.19
CA MET A 181 3.27 7.59 9.73
C MET A 181 3.11 6.76 8.45
N LEU A 182 4.02 6.95 7.48
CA LEU A 182 4.02 6.18 6.24
C LEU A 182 4.31 4.70 6.50
N GLU A 183 5.28 4.37 7.34
CA GLU A 183 5.54 2.97 7.73
C GLU A 183 4.34 2.34 8.43
N GLY A 184 3.79 2.98 9.46
CA GLY A 184 2.66 2.44 10.21
C GLY A 184 1.45 2.21 9.31
N SER A 185 1.05 3.23 8.57
CA SER A 185 -0.20 3.19 7.77
C SER A 185 -0.09 2.31 6.53
N PHE A 186 1.11 2.14 5.97
CA PHE A 186 1.33 1.33 4.78
C PHE A 186 2.02 -0.02 5.07
N VAL A 187 2.27 -0.42 6.33
CA VAL A 187 2.71 -1.76 6.74
C VAL A 187 1.69 -2.46 7.64
N ALA A 188 1.05 -1.73 8.57
CA ALA A 188 0.23 -2.32 9.63
C ALA A 188 -1.10 -2.94 9.17
N GLY A 189 -1.43 -2.89 7.87
CA GLY A 189 -2.53 -3.66 7.26
C GLY A 189 -2.32 -5.19 7.23
N GLY A 190 -1.53 -5.73 8.16
CA GLY A 190 -1.18 -7.15 8.23
C GLY A 190 -0.69 -7.67 9.60
N ALA A 191 -0.57 -6.84 10.64
CA ALA A 191 -0.13 -7.32 11.96
C ALA A 191 -0.54 -6.39 13.10
N ASN A 192 -1.72 -6.63 13.68
CA ASN A 192 -2.01 -6.47 15.10
C ASN A 192 -2.64 -7.82 15.50
N ALA A 193 -2.06 -8.68 16.34
CA ALA A 193 -1.30 -8.41 17.55
C ALA A 193 -0.04 -9.30 17.68
N ALA A 194 1.12 -8.67 17.82
CA ALA A 194 2.20 -9.22 18.61
C ALA A 194 2.25 -8.38 19.89
N VAL A 195 1.71 -8.95 20.98
CA VAL A 195 1.87 -8.41 22.32
C VAL A 195 3.34 -8.55 22.71
N ASP A 196 3.89 -7.44 23.18
CA ASP A 196 5.17 -7.21 23.84
C ASP A 196 6.11 -8.38 24.11
N ALA A 197 7.37 -8.16 23.72
CA ALA A 197 8.53 -8.79 24.29
C ALA A 197 8.90 -8.13 25.62
N GLY A 198 9.17 -8.92 26.66
CA GLY A 198 9.99 -8.46 27.78
C GLY A 198 9.75 -9.16 29.11
N GLY A 199 10.57 -10.17 29.41
CA GLY A 199 10.68 -10.71 30.77
C GLY A 199 11.49 -12.00 30.84
N ALA A 200 12.81 -11.91 30.76
CA ALA A 200 13.71 -12.96 31.22
C ALA A 200 13.84 -12.89 32.75
N ASP A 201 13.56 -13.98 33.48
CA ASP A 201 14.56 -14.67 34.31
C ASP A 201 13.99 -15.85 35.14
N ALA A 202 14.76 -16.94 35.11
CA ALA A 202 15.06 -17.92 36.16
C ALA A 202 13.96 -18.66 36.97
N ALA A 203 13.90 -19.97 36.68
CA ALA A 203 14.02 -21.11 37.61
C ALA A 203 12.89 -21.51 38.60
N ASN A 204 12.59 -22.82 38.49
CA ASN A 204 12.23 -23.80 39.52
C ASN A 204 10.76 -24.10 39.88
N ASN A 205 10.51 -25.42 39.75
CA ASN A 205 9.68 -26.32 40.56
C ASN A 205 8.19 -26.60 40.22
N ALA A 206 8.02 -27.84 39.77
CA ALA A 206 6.94 -28.81 39.96
C ALA A 206 5.85 -28.52 41.00
N GLY A 207 4.60 -28.90 40.67
CA GLY A 207 3.60 -29.30 41.67
C GLY A 207 2.14 -29.04 41.31
N ALA A 208 1.50 -30.04 40.71
CA ALA A 208 0.12 -30.53 40.92
C ALA A 208 -1.03 -29.63 41.46
N ASN A 209 -2.16 -29.75 40.75
CA ASN A 209 -3.55 -30.02 41.23
C ASN A 209 -4.55 -28.89 41.56
N ALA A 210 -5.84 -29.24 41.34
CA ALA A 210 -7.11 -28.62 41.77
C ALA A 210 -7.61 -27.38 40.99
N SER A 211 -8.69 -27.45 40.18
CA SER A 211 -10.13 -27.56 40.50
C SER A 211 -10.75 -26.31 41.13
N GLY A 212 -11.78 -25.74 40.48
CA GLY A 212 -12.83 -24.98 41.18
C GLY A 212 -13.18 -23.60 40.62
N THR A 213 -14.33 -23.56 39.96
CA THR A 213 -15.37 -22.52 40.03
C THR A 213 -15.05 -21.08 39.60
N ALA A 214 -15.68 -20.72 38.48
CA ALA A 214 -15.91 -19.36 38.02
C ALA A 214 -16.94 -18.64 38.90
N ASP A 215 -16.64 -17.39 39.25
CA ASP A 215 -17.63 -16.36 39.59
C ASP A 215 -17.24 -15.10 38.81
N ASN A 216 -18.06 -14.76 37.82
CA ASN A 216 -17.91 -13.55 37.01
C ASN A 216 -19.03 -12.58 37.40
N ALA A 217 -18.70 -11.59 38.24
CA ALA A 217 -19.57 -10.47 38.56
C ALA A 217 -19.28 -9.31 37.59
N GLY A 218 -20.35 -8.78 36.99
CA GLY A 218 -20.31 -7.88 35.85
C GLY A 218 -19.61 -6.54 36.07
N SER A 219 -19.02 -6.06 34.98
CA SER A 219 -18.80 -4.65 34.69
C SER A 219 -19.36 -4.41 33.30
N SER A 220 -20.59 -3.91 33.25
CA SER A 220 -21.23 -3.39 32.06
C SER A 220 -20.64 -2.03 31.71
N THR A 221 -19.94 -1.94 30.58
CA THR A 221 -19.76 -0.68 29.86
C THR A 221 -20.13 -0.91 28.40
N SER A 222 -21.08 -0.09 27.96
CA SER A 222 -21.76 0.00 26.67
C SER A 222 -20.93 -0.34 25.42
N ASP A 223 -21.36 -1.39 24.72
CA ASP A 223 -21.09 -1.62 23.31
C ASP A 223 -22.02 -0.76 22.44
N ALA A 224 -21.49 0.30 21.83
CA ALA A 224 -21.98 0.84 20.56
C ALA A 224 -20.96 1.84 19.96
N ALA A 225 -20.63 1.60 18.68
CA ALA A 225 -19.92 2.46 17.73
C ALA A 225 -18.39 2.44 17.72
N ASP A 226 -17.82 1.49 16.97
CA ASP A 226 -16.72 1.80 16.05
C ASP A 226 -16.68 0.80 14.87
N THR A 227 -17.37 1.13 13.78
CA THR A 227 -17.57 0.28 12.57
C THR A 227 -16.72 0.74 11.37
N ALA A 228 -15.55 1.34 11.61
CA ALA A 228 -14.60 1.63 10.54
C ALA A 228 -13.89 0.35 10.07
N ILE A 229 -13.91 0.08 8.77
CA ILE A 229 -13.14 -1.00 8.16
C ILE A 229 -11.97 -0.38 7.40
N ALA A 230 -10.75 -0.69 7.83
CA ALA A 230 -9.55 -0.38 7.07
C ALA A 230 -9.59 -1.14 5.74
N ALA A 231 -9.62 -0.41 4.63
CA ALA A 231 -9.56 -0.94 3.28
C ALA A 231 -8.13 -0.83 2.73
N ASP A 232 -7.80 -1.77 1.84
CA ASP A 232 -6.49 -1.87 1.21
C ASP A 232 -5.98 -0.56 0.58
N VAL A 233 -4.67 -0.46 0.44
CA VAL A 233 -3.99 0.62 -0.29
C VAL A 233 -4.40 0.62 -1.76
N ARG A 234 -4.84 1.76 -2.28
CA ARG A 234 -5.31 1.89 -3.66
C ARG A 234 -4.71 3.09 -4.37
N TYR A 235 -4.44 2.93 -5.65
CA TYR A 235 -4.10 4.07 -6.50
C TYR A 235 -5.38 4.79 -6.94
N LEU A 236 -5.52 6.05 -6.57
CA LEU A 236 -6.62 6.92 -6.99
C LEU A 236 -6.10 7.91 -8.03
N ASN A 237 -6.93 8.20 -9.05
CA ASN A 237 -6.65 9.24 -10.03
C ASN A 237 -7.66 10.36 -9.84
N ILE A 238 -7.23 11.43 -9.17
CA ILE A 238 -8.05 12.61 -8.89
C ILE A 238 -7.51 13.73 -9.77
N PRO A 239 -8.28 14.21 -10.76
CA PRO A 239 -7.81 15.25 -11.68
C PRO A 239 -7.36 16.51 -10.94
N PRO A 240 -6.22 17.11 -11.32
CA PRO A 240 -5.77 18.35 -10.71
C PRO A 240 -6.72 19.51 -11.04
N SER A 241 -6.77 20.49 -10.15
CA SER A 241 -7.49 21.76 -10.35
C SER A 241 -6.51 22.94 -10.34
N LYS A 242 -7.00 24.18 -10.51
CA LYS A 242 -6.13 25.38 -10.43
C LYS A 242 -5.45 25.54 -9.07
N SER A 243 -6.05 25.03 -7.99
CA SER A 243 -5.58 25.16 -6.61
C SER A 243 -5.09 23.86 -5.99
N ILE A 244 -5.46 22.71 -6.56
CA ILE A 244 -5.16 21.38 -6.02
C ILE A 244 -4.02 20.74 -6.83
N PRO A 245 -2.95 20.24 -6.19
CA PRO A 245 -1.86 19.56 -6.89
C PRO A 245 -2.34 18.27 -7.59
N ASP A 246 -1.44 17.62 -8.33
CA ASP A 246 -1.73 16.28 -8.85
C ASP A 246 -1.86 15.30 -7.67
N LEU A 247 -3.11 14.93 -7.39
CA LEU A 247 -3.49 14.00 -6.34
C LEU A 247 -3.55 12.55 -6.82
N ALA A 248 -3.10 12.26 -8.05
CA ALA A 248 -3.06 10.88 -8.52
C ALA A 248 -1.97 10.07 -7.79
N HIS A 249 -2.32 9.39 -6.71
CA HIS A 249 -1.36 8.68 -5.85
C HIS A 249 -1.91 7.41 -5.21
N TYR A 250 -1.08 6.72 -4.43
CA TYR A 250 -1.53 5.64 -3.55
C TYR A 250 -2.08 6.22 -2.25
N TYR A 251 -3.23 5.72 -1.84
CA TYR A 251 -3.94 6.15 -0.64
C TYR A 251 -4.19 4.96 0.28
N HIS A 252 -4.04 5.18 1.57
CA HIS A 252 -4.57 4.32 2.61
C HIS A 252 -6.07 4.65 2.77
N ILE A 253 -6.96 3.67 2.68
CA ILE A 253 -8.41 3.92 2.62
C ILE A 253 -9.07 3.43 3.90
N LEU A 254 -9.77 4.29 4.63
CA LEU A 254 -10.73 3.86 5.66
C LEU A 254 -12.14 3.98 5.13
N SER A 255 -13.00 3.02 5.46
CA SER A 255 -14.40 3.02 5.02
C SER A 255 -15.36 2.80 6.19
N TRP A 256 -16.48 3.53 6.15
CA TRP A 256 -17.64 3.38 7.02
C TRP A 256 -18.81 2.93 6.15
N PRO A 257 -19.05 1.62 6.00
CA PRO A 257 -20.04 1.08 5.06
C PRO A 257 -21.45 1.57 5.31
N ASP A 258 -21.85 1.67 6.58
CA ASP A 258 -23.19 2.11 6.99
C ASP A 258 -23.48 3.56 6.53
N GLU A 259 -22.45 4.39 6.52
CA GLU A 259 -22.51 5.80 6.08
C GLU A 259 -22.18 5.97 4.59
N LYS A 260 -21.88 4.86 3.89
CA LYS A 260 -21.38 4.83 2.50
C LYS A 260 -20.24 5.82 2.27
N LEU A 261 -19.38 5.96 3.28
CA LEU A 261 -18.28 6.91 3.32
C LEU A 261 -16.95 6.16 3.22
N SER A 262 -16.05 6.67 2.40
CA SER A 262 -14.64 6.28 2.39
C SER A 262 -13.76 7.51 2.44
N ILE A 263 -12.70 7.46 3.23
CA ILE A 263 -11.70 8.53 3.32
C ILE A 263 -10.35 7.93 2.98
N GLY A 264 -9.73 8.46 1.93
CA GLY A 264 -8.37 8.08 1.52
C GLY A 264 -7.35 9.08 2.02
N THR A 265 -6.34 8.63 2.75
CA THR A 265 -5.24 9.47 3.24
C THR A 265 -3.91 9.14 2.60
N SER A 266 -3.06 10.17 2.40
CA SER A 266 -1.74 10.00 1.80
C SER A 266 -0.82 11.19 2.09
N CYS A 267 0.49 10.98 1.97
CA CYS A 267 1.48 12.05 1.85
C CYS A 267 1.88 12.17 0.38
N ILE A 268 2.01 13.40 -0.13
CA ILE A 268 2.27 13.68 -1.53
C ILE A 268 3.36 14.73 -1.65
N ALA A 269 4.41 14.42 -2.42
CA ALA A 269 5.43 15.37 -2.82
C ALA A 269 4.88 16.35 -3.86
N THR A 270 4.88 17.63 -3.55
CA THR A 270 4.49 18.69 -4.49
C THR A 270 5.59 18.91 -5.54
N ARG A 271 5.23 19.53 -6.68
CA ARG A 271 6.20 19.92 -7.72
C ARG A 271 7.31 20.84 -7.23
N ARG A 272 7.06 21.60 -6.15
CA ARG A 272 8.05 22.50 -5.53
C ARG A 272 8.88 21.82 -4.45
N GLY A 273 8.70 20.52 -4.23
CA GLY A 273 9.48 19.74 -3.28
C GLY A 273 8.98 19.78 -1.84
N ALA A 274 7.91 20.50 -1.51
CA ALA A 274 7.26 20.40 -0.20
C ALA A 274 6.40 19.12 -0.10
N THR A 275 6.18 18.62 1.12
CA THR A 275 5.21 17.55 1.38
C THR A 275 3.84 18.13 1.70
N LEU A 276 2.79 17.51 1.15
CA LEU A 276 1.40 17.74 1.52
C LEU A 276 0.83 16.45 2.11
N ILE A 277 0.06 16.55 3.19
CA ILE A 277 -0.74 15.42 3.69
C ILE A 277 -2.19 15.68 3.27
N VAL A 278 -2.85 14.69 2.70
CA VAL A 278 -4.20 14.84 2.18
C VAL A 278 -5.15 13.78 2.74
N ALA A 279 -6.42 14.16 2.91
CA ALA A 279 -7.52 13.24 3.11
C ALA A 279 -8.64 13.54 2.12
N VAL A 280 -9.01 12.56 1.29
CA VAL A 280 -10.06 12.69 0.28
C VAL A 280 -11.27 11.91 0.77
N ALA A 281 -12.35 12.61 1.09
CA ALA A 281 -13.61 12.01 1.49
C ALA A 281 -14.51 11.79 0.27
N VAL A 282 -15.05 10.59 0.16
CA VAL A 282 -15.99 10.17 -0.88
C VAL A 282 -17.21 9.57 -0.19
N GLN A 283 -18.39 10.15 -0.41
CA GLN A 283 -19.64 9.64 0.14
C GLN A 283 -20.58 9.28 -1.02
N ASN A 284 -21.25 8.12 -0.94
CA ASN A 284 -22.13 7.63 -2.00
C ASN A 284 -21.46 7.52 -3.39
N GLY A 285 -20.13 7.33 -3.40
CA GLY A 285 -19.33 7.23 -4.64
C GLY A 285 -18.92 8.58 -5.25
N GLU A 286 -19.34 9.71 -4.66
CA GLU A 286 -19.01 11.05 -5.14
C GLU A 286 -18.00 11.76 -4.21
N PRO A 287 -17.04 12.53 -4.74
CA PRO A 287 -16.16 13.35 -3.92
C PRO A 287 -16.96 14.33 -3.06
N LEU A 288 -16.77 14.25 -1.74
CA LEU A 288 -17.43 15.09 -0.77
C LEU A 288 -16.55 16.27 -0.36
N ALA A 289 -15.31 15.97 0.03
CA ALA A 289 -14.36 16.96 0.52
C ALA A 289 -12.90 16.52 0.35
N LEU A 290 -12.00 17.49 0.33
CA LEU A 290 -10.56 17.32 0.39
C LEU A 290 -10.03 18.12 1.58
N LEU A 291 -9.38 17.44 2.53
CA LEU A 291 -8.57 18.07 3.55
C LEU A 291 -7.11 18.08 3.08
N GLU A 292 -6.52 19.25 2.98
CA GLU A 292 -5.09 19.45 2.74
C GLU A 292 -4.42 19.92 4.03
N VAL A 293 -3.35 19.28 4.45
CA VAL A 293 -2.51 19.72 5.56
C VAL A 293 -1.11 19.99 5.05
N ARG A 294 -0.55 21.14 5.44
CA ARG A 294 0.82 21.57 5.11
C ARG A 294 1.70 21.42 6.35
N PRO A 295 2.45 20.31 6.48
CA PRO A 295 3.31 20.04 7.63
C PRO A 295 4.27 21.18 7.96
N SER A 296 4.84 21.83 6.93
CA SER A 296 5.78 22.93 7.10
C SER A 296 5.19 24.20 7.70
N LEU A 297 3.86 24.28 7.84
CA LEU A 297 3.17 25.39 8.51
C LEU A 297 2.69 25.01 9.93
N MET A 298 2.95 23.78 10.39
CA MET A 298 2.60 23.37 11.74
C MET A 298 3.56 23.99 12.78
N GLY A 299 3.04 24.30 13.97
CA GLY A 299 3.82 24.90 15.07
C GLY A 299 3.68 26.42 15.23
N GLU A 300 3.18 27.14 14.21
CA GLU A 300 2.83 28.56 14.32
C GLU A 300 1.38 28.71 14.84
N LYS A 301 1.23 28.84 16.16
CA LYS A 301 -0.09 28.92 16.82
C LYS A 301 -1.00 29.97 16.17
N GLY A 302 -2.17 29.53 15.70
CA GLY A 302 -3.19 30.40 15.10
C GLY A 302 -2.99 30.71 13.62
N ARG A 303 -1.90 30.22 13.00
CA ARG A 303 -1.75 30.26 11.54
C ARG A 303 -2.39 29.01 10.92
N PRO A 304 -3.26 29.16 9.91
CA PRO A 304 -3.83 28.00 9.22
C PRO A 304 -2.75 27.12 8.57
N ASN A 305 -2.79 25.84 8.90
CA ASN A 305 -1.94 24.79 8.34
C ASN A 305 -2.77 23.69 7.65
N ALA A 306 -4.09 23.72 7.81
CA ALA A 306 -5.04 22.84 7.16
C ALA A 306 -6.11 23.62 6.38
N PHE A 307 -6.51 23.06 5.24
CA PHE A 307 -7.41 23.66 4.26
C PHE A 307 -8.42 22.58 3.87
N MET A 308 -9.67 22.74 4.28
CA MET A 308 -10.77 21.87 3.89
C MET A 308 -11.51 22.48 2.71
N HIS A 309 -11.54 21.75 1.60
CA HIS A 309 -12.26 22.10 0.39
C HIS A 309 -13.48 21.17 0.26
N ALA A 310 -14.68 21.72 0.44
CA ALA A 310 -15.94 21.00 0.26
C ALA A 310 -16.81 21.68 -0.80
N ARG A 311 -17.86 21.00 -1.28
CA ARG A 311 -18.73 21.51 -2.36
C ARG A 311 -19.33 22.90 -2.09
N GLU A 312 -19.59 23.21 -0.82
CA GLU A 312 -20.34 24.42 -0.43
C GLU A 312 -19.53 25.38 0.47
N THR A 313 -18.33 24.97 0.92
CA THR A 313 -17.53 25.74 1.88
C THR A 313 -16.04 25.44 1.75
N ASP A 314 -15.23 26.48 1.81
CA ASP A 314 -13.78 26.38 2.02
C ASP A 314 -13.46 26.87 3.44
N GLU A 315 -12.74 26.06 4.22
CA GLU A 315 -12.34 26.40 5.58
C GLU A 315 -10.84 26.23 5.80
N HIS A 316 -10.22 27.22 6.44
CA HIS A 316 -8.80 27.19 6.79
C HIS A 316 -8.65 27.28 8.30
N PHE A 317 -7.87 26.37 8.88
CA PHE A 317 -7.70 26.32 10.33
C PHE A 317 -6.33 25.75 10.72
N ASP A 318 -5.98 25.94 11.99
CA ASP A 318 -4.86 25.25 12.64
C ASP A 318 -5.36 23.88 13.13
N ILE A 319 -5.01 22.81 12.42
CA ILE A 319 -5.49 21.46 12.75
C ILE A 319 -4.98 21.00 14.11
N THR A 320 -3.73 21.31 14.47
CA THR A 320 -3.18 20.94 15.78
C THR A 320 -3.93 21.66 16.89
N GLY A 321 -4.16 22.96 16.74
CA GLY A 321 -4.95 23.74 17.71
C GLY A 321 -6.41 23.27 17.83
N LYS A 322 -6.99 22.78 16.73
CA LYS A 322 -8.41 22.39 16.66
C LYS A 322 -8.68 20.95 17.11
N THR A 323 -7.80 20.01 16.78
CA THR A 323 -8.03 18.57 16.96
C THR A 323 -6.98 17.90 17.85
N GLY A 324 -5.88 18.58 18.18
CA GLY A 324 -4.75 17.99 18.88
C GLY A 324 -3.84 17.12 18.00
N TRP A 325 -4.17 16.97 16.71
CA TRP A 325 -3.40 16.13 15.80
C TRP A 325 -2.02 16.72 15.50
N THR A 326 -1.00 15.88 15.58
CA THR A 326 0.41 16.24 15.38
C THR A 326 1.11 15.18 14.54
N ILE A 327 2.24 15.55 13.94
CA ILE A 327 3.13 14.64 13.24
C ILE A 327 4.21 14.22 14.23
N ASN A 328 4.19 12.95 14.67
CA ASN A 328 5.11 12.43 15.67
C ASN A 328 5.62 11.04 15.25
N PRO A 329 6.93 10.74 15.34
CA PRO A 329 7.46 9.38 15.17
C PRO A 329 6.81 8.33 16.08
N ASP A 330 6.30 8.71 17.25
CA ASP A 330 5.64 7.80 18.20
C ASP A 330 4.16 7.53 17.86
N ASN A 331 3.62 8.17 16.81
CA ASN A 331 2.27 7.91 16.30
C ASN A 331 2.31 7.31 14.87
N PRO A 332 2.55 5.99 14.73
CA PRO A 332 2.57 5.34 13.42
C PRO A 332 1.21 5.33 12.71
N ASP A 333 0.11 5.51 13.46
CA ASP A 333 -1.26 5.52 12.94
C ASP A 333 -1.72 6.91 12.46
N GLY A 334 -0.83 7.91 12.40
CA GLY A 334 -1.24 9.29 12.14
C GLY A 334 -2.05 9.53 10.85
N LEU A 335 -1.87 8.75 9.77
CA LEU A 335 -2.72 8.86 8.57
C LEU A 335 -4.09 8.19 8.73
N ARG A 336 -4.17 7.15 9.56
CA ARG A 336 -5.44 6.55 9.98
C ARG A 336 -6.21 7.53 10.86
N ASP A 337 -5.56 8.10 11.87
CA ASP A 337 -6.13 9.13 12.74
C ASP A 337 -6.65 10.31 11.91
N LEU A 338 -5.89 10.73 10.90
CA LEU A 338 -6.32 11.81 10.00
C LEU A 338 -7.64 11.49 9.28
N ALA A 339 -7.87 10.23 8.90
CA ALA A 339 -9.13 9.83 8.29
C ALA A 339 -10.31 9.97 9.26
N GLU A 340 -10.14 9.51 10.50
CA GLU A 340 -11.15 9.63 11.57
C GLU A 340 -11.41 11.10 11.96
N ILE A 341 -10.35 11.90 12.05
CA ILE A 341 -10.43 13.36 12.25
C ILE A 341 -11.20 14.00 11.11
N THR A 342 -10.91 13.63 9.87
CA THR A 342 -11.59 14.16 8.68
C THR A 342 -13.09 13.85 8.77
N LYS A 343 -13.48 12.62 9.10
CA LYS A 343 -14.89 12.26 9.33
C LYS A 343 -15.54 13.13 10.40
N THR A 344 -14.86 13.31 11.54
CA THR A 344 -15.35 14.11 12.66
C THR A 344 -15.58 15.58 12.24
N LEU A 345 -14.63 16.16 11.51
CA LEU A 345 -14.77 17.51 10.97
C LEU A 345 -15.97 17.62 10.03
N LEU A 346 -16.13 16.69 9.09
CA LEU A 346 -17.27 16.68 8.16
C LEU A 346 -18.62 16.63 8.89
N SER A 347 -18.72 15.84 9.96
CA SER A 347 -19.91 15.81 10.81
C SER A 347 -20.18 17.15 11.50
N GLN A 348 -19.15 17.78 12.07
CA GLN A 348 -19.27 19.07 12.77
C GLN A 348 -19.77 20.19 11.85
N TYR A 349 -19.34 20.17 10.59
CA TYR A 349 -19.77 21.12 9.58
C TYR A 349 -21.08 20.72 8.88
N GLN A 350 -21.75 19.65 9.33
CA GLN A 350 -22.99 19.15 8.74
C GLN A 350 -22.84 18.81 7.24
N MET A 351 -21.64 18.40 6.82
CA MET A 351 -21.32 18.09 5.42
C MET A 351 -21.66 16.65 5.05
N LEU A 352 -21.81 15.76 6.03
CA LEU A 352 -22.25 14.39 5.77
C LEU A 352 -23.76 14.38 5.49
N THR A 353 -24.15 13.83 4.35
CA THR A 353 -25.57 13.58 4.10
C THR A 353 -26.03 12.34 4.88
N PRO A 354 -27.24 12.35 5.47
CA PRO A 354 -27.82 11.21 6.19
C PRO A 354 -27.95 9.92 5.38
#